data_AF-A0A2D9SCD4-F1
#
_entry.id   AF-A0A2D9SCD4-F1
#
_cell.length_a   1.000
_cell.length_b   1.000
_cell.length_c   1.000
_cell.angle_alpha   90.00
_cell.angle_beta   90.00
_cell.angle_gamma   90.00
#
_symmetry.space_group_name_H-M   'P 1'
#
loop_
_entity.id
_entity.type
_entity.pdbx_description
1 polymer ?
#
loop_
_entity_poly.entity_id
_entity_poly.type
_entity_poly.pdbx_seq_one_letter_code
_entity_poly.pdbx_strand_id
1 'polypeptide(L)'
;MNFLIISFFLLLSNLITCQENDKPQFTNVLIEIPMGSSEKWEFNKYYNQILQDSLNGLPRHIEYLNYPFNYGFVLNKFTSEDGDLLDAVVIGSKLEKGSVVEAKVISLLDTYDNGESDPKLILIHKSSRLYSVNSLKELNNKYNGVTDIVKIWFSNYKKGSIVNDYLTTLETLDYLH
;
A
#
# COMPACT_ATOMS: atom_id res chain seq x y z
N MET A 1 41.61 36.78 -23.00
CA MET A 1 41.99 35.88 -21.89
C MET A 1 40.94 36.07 -20.79
N ASN A 2 40.11 35.04 -20.55
CA ASN A 2 39.12 34.85 -19.46
C ASN A 2 38.04 33.91 -20.02
N PHE A 3 38.21 32.59 -19.96
CA PHE A 3 37.94 31.67 -18.84
C PHE A 3 36.46 31.65 -18.40
N LEU A 4 35.82 30.54 -18.76
CA LEU A 4 34.84 29.75 -18.01
C LEU A 4 33.92 30.49 -17.04
N ILE A 5 32.65 30.66 -17.41
CA ILE A 5 31.51 30.46 -16.49
C ILE A 5 30.40 29.71 -17.25
N ILE A 6 30.71 28.49 -17.68
CA ILE A 6 29.69 27.45 -17.92
C ILE A 6 29.92 26.43 -16.82
N SER A 7 29.30 26.65 -15.66
CA SER A 7 28.97 25.63 -14.64
C SER A 7 28.53 26.33 -13.36
N PHE A 8 27.32 26.89 -13.35
CA PHE A 8 26.66 27.25 -12.09
C PHE A 8 25.19 26.82 -12.04
N PHE A 9 24.67 26.23 -13.12
CA PHE A 9 23.26 25.79 -13.18
C PHE A 9 23.07 24.30 -12.89
N LEU A 10 24.14 23.51 -12.81
CA LEU A 10 24.09 22.06 -12.56
C LEU A 10 24.46 21.67 -11.12
N LEU A 11 24.84 22.61 -10.26
CA LEU A 11 25.08 22.33 -8.83
C LEU A 11 23.89 22.66 -7.93
N LEU A 12 22.85 23.34 -8.41
CA LEU A 12 21.68 23.68 -7.60
C LEU A 12 20.59 22.59 -7.58
N SER A 13 20.61 21.62 -8.50
CA SER A 13 19.60 20.54 -8.50
C SER A 13 19.85 19.48 -7.43
N ASN A 14 21.02 19.45 -6.81
CA ASN A 14 21.38 18.52 -5.73
C ASN A 14 21.43 19.16 -4.33
N LEU A 15 20.97 20.42 -4.20
CA LEU A 15 20.93 21.15 -2.92
C LEU A 15 19.51 21.53 -2.48
N ILE A 16 18.49 21.05 -3.21
CA ILE A 16 17.07 21.18 -2.84
C ILE A 16 16.44 19.78 -2.79
N THR A 17 16.97 18.90 -1.94
CA THR A 17 16.33 17.61 -1.59
C THR A 17 16.21 17.44 -0.08
N CYS A 18 16.00 18.54 0.63
CA CYS A 18 15.58 18.54 2.03
C CYS A 18 14.45 19.55 2.20
N GLN A 19 13.31 19.24 1.60
CA GLN A 19 12.05 19.55 2.25
C GLN A 19 11.32 18.23 2.39
N GLU A 20 11.70 17.50 3.45
CA GLU A 20 10.85 16.47 4.03
C GLU A 20 9.43 17.03 4.04
N ASN A 21 8.50 16.38 3.34
CA ASN A 21 7.10 16.51 3.66
C ASN A 21 6.93 15.88 5.06
N ASP A 22 7.34 16.61 6.09
CA ASP A 22 7.34 16.19 7.51
C ASP A 22 5.92 15.92 8.05
N LYS A 23 4.91 16.24 7.24
CA LYS A 23 3.52 15.99 7.55
C LYS A 23 3.10 14.64 6.98
N PRO A 24 2.56 13.76 7.84
CA PRO A 24 1.96 12.53 7.36
C PRO A 24 0.87 12.81 6.33
N GLN A 25 0.88 12.01 5.26
CA GLN A 25 -0.17 12.03 4.25
C GLN A 25 -1.23 10.99 4.56
N PHE A 26 -2.46 11.30 4.18
CA PHE A 26 -3.63 10.47 4.44
C PHE A 26 -4.39 10.23 3.15
N THR A 27 -5.05 9.08 3.05
CA THR A 27 -5.96 8.78 1.95
C THR A 27 -7.13 7.94 2.43
N ASN A 28 -8.19 7.92 1.63
CA ASN A 28 -9.40 7.15 1.90
C ASN A 28 -9.32 5.78 1.25
N VAL A 29 -9.56 4.74 2.03
CA VAL A 29 -9.58 3.35 1.60
C VAL A 29 -10.98 2.79 1.81
N LEU A 30 -11.53 2.15 0.79
CA LEU A 30 -12.73 1.33 0.93
C LEU A 30 -12.31 -0.09 1.32
N ILE A 31 -12.81 -0.57 2.47
CA ILE A 31 -12.43 -1.88 3.01
C ILE A 31 -13.26 -2.98 2.36
N GLU A 32 -12.58 -3.94 1.72
CA GLU A 32 -13.21 -5.10 1.08
C GLU A 32 -13.14 -6.33 1.97
N ILE A 33 -12.00 -6.57 2.61
CA ILE A 33 -11.75 -7.75 3.43
C ILE A 33 -11.33 -7.31 4.83
N PRO A 34 -12.23 -7.44 5.82
CA PRO A 34 -11.90 -7.20 7.21
C PRO A 34 -10.78 -8.12 7.73
N MET A 35 -9.92 -7.58 8.59
CA MET A 35 -8.92 -8.36 9.32
C MET A 35 -9.54 -9.62 9.95
N GLY A 36 -8.84 -10.74 9.84
CA GLY A 36 -9.22 -12.04 10.37
C GLY A 36 -10.21 -12.82 9.52
N SER A 37 -10.56 -12.32 8.32
CA SER A 37 -11.44 -13.00 7.36
C SER A 37 -10.63 -13.76 6.31
N SER A 38 -11.22 -14.78 5.67
CA SER A 38 -10.59 -15.53 4.57
C SER A 38 -11.35 -15.40 3.26
N GLU A 39 -12.60 -14.94 3.30
CA GLU A 39 -13.42 -14.68 2.13
C GLU A 39 -12.76 -13.61 1.27
N LYS A 40 -12.54 -13.92 -0.01
CA LYS A 40 -12.03 -12.94 -0.96
C LYS A 40 -13.19 -12.11 -1.50
N TRP A 41 -13.26 -10.86 -1.08
CA TRP A 41 -14.24 -9.88 -1.54
C TRP A 41 -13.54 -8.84 -2.41
N GLU A 42 -14.22 -8.41 -3.47
CA GLU A 42 -13.71 -7.41 -4.40
C GLU A 42 -14.84 -6.49 -4.84
N PHE A 43 -14.50 -5.22 -5.06
CA PHE A 43 -15.41 -4.23 -5.59
C PHE A 43 -15.57 -4.41 -7.09
N ASN A 44 -16.79 -4.76 -7.48
CA ASN A 44 -17.15 -4.87 -8.87
C ASN A 44 -17.58 -3.49 -9.41
N LYS A 45 -16.74 -2.91 -10.27
CA LYS A 45 -16.96 -1.60 -10.92
C LYS A 45 -18.26 -1.55 -11.74
N TYR A 46 -18.68 -2.66 -12.34
CA TYR A 46 -19.88 -2.73 -13.17
C TYR A 46 -21.17 -2.70 -12.33
N TYR A 47 -21.22 -3.46 -11.24
CA TYR A 47 -22.38 -3.50 -10.34
C TYR A 47 -22.35 -2.44 -9.24
N ASN A 48 -21.21 -1.74 -9.07
CA ASN A 48 -20.97 -0.79 -7.98
C ASN A 48 -21.22 -1.39 -6.59
N GLN A 49 -20.75 -2.63 -6.39
CA GLN A 49 -20.99 -3.44 -5.19
C GLN A 49 -19.77 -4.29 -4.86
N ILE A 50 -19.58 -4.60 -3.58
CA ILE A 50 -18.58 -5.56 -3.12
C ILE A 50 -19.17 -6.97 -3.24
N LEU A 51 -18.59 -7.78 -4.12
CA LEU A 51 -19.01 -9.15 -4.39
C LEU A 51 -17.91 -10.11 -3.96
N GLN A 52 -18.29 -11.33 -3.58
CA GLN A 52 -17.30 -12.35 -3.29
C GLN A 52 -16.74 -12.87 -4.60
N ASP A 53 -15.42 -12.94 -4.71
CA ASP A 53 -14.75 -13.57 -5.85
C ASP A 53 -15.16 -15.05 -5.92
N SER A 54 -15.15 -15.63 -7.12
CA SER A 54 -15.55 -17.02 -7.37
C SER A 54 -14.48 -17.74 -8.19
N LEU A 55 -14.03 -18.88 -7.68
CA LEU A 55 -13.12 -19.76 -8.39
C LEU A 55 -13.87 -21.05 -8.76
N ASN A 56 -13.97 -21.36 -10.05
CA ASN A 56 -14.70 -22.54 -10.56
C ASN A 56 -16.18 -22.59 -10.13
N GLY A 57 -16.83 -21.42 -10.00
CA GLY A 57 -18.24 -21.31 -9.62
C GLY A 57 -18.52 -21.46 -8.11
N LEU A 58 -17.47 -21.53 -7.29
CA LEU A 58 -17.57 -21.57 -5.83
C LEU A 58 -17.04 -20.27 -5.21
N PRO A 59 -17.66 -19.77 -4.12
CA PRO A 59 -17.15 -18.62 -3.39
C PRO A 59 -15.69 -18.84 -2.99
N ARG A 60 -14.83 -17.87 -3.33
CA ARG A 60 -13.39 -17.99 -3.12
C ARG A 60 -13.03 -17.63 -1.68
N HIS A 61 -12.18 -18.47 -1.11
CA HIS A 61 -11.48 -18.24 0.14
C HIS A 61 -9.97 -18.27 -0.13
N ILE A 62 -9.21 -17.55 0.70
CA ILE A 62 -7.75 -17.65 0.68
C ILE A 62 -7.33 -18.95 1.36
N GLU A 63 -6.66 -19.81 0.60
CA GLU A 63 -6.14 -21.12 1.03
C GLU A 63 -4.78 -20.96 1.74
N TYR A 64 -4.73 -20.07 2.75
CA TYR A 64 -3.57 -19.81 3.60
C TYR A 64 -4.06 -19.31 4.98
N LEU A 65 -3.34 -18.41 5.63
CA LEU A 65 -3.84 -17.70 6.80
C LEU A 65 -4.84 -16.63 6.39
N ASN A 66 -5.85 -16.41 7.24
CA ASN A 66 -6.74 -15.26 7.14
C ASN A 66 -5.94 -13.96 7.05
N TYR A 67 -6.53 -12.92 6.46
CA TYR A 67 -5.88 -11.61 6.32
C TYR A 67 -5.50 -11.05 7.70
N PRO A 68 -4.20 -10.83 7.99
CA PRO A 68 -3.76 -10.31 9.29
C PRO A 68 -3.95 -8.79 9.41
N PHE A 69 -4.41 -8.15 8.34
CA PHE A 69 -4.69 -6.72 8.19
C PHE A 69 -6.06 -6.53 7.52
N ASN A 70 -6.59 -5.31 7.53
CA ASN A 70 -7.73 -4.99 6.68
C ASN A 70 -7.22 -4.72 5.27
N TYR A 71 -7.96 -5.18 4.26
CA TYR A 71 -7.59 -5.05 2.86
C TYR A 71 -8.71 -4.35 2.07
N GLY A 72 -8.32 -3.60 1.06
CA GLY A 72 -9.23 -2.87 0.19
C GLY A 72 -8.47 -2.11 -0.88
N PHE A 73 -9.05 -1.02 -1.39
CA PHE A 73 -8.41 -0.16 -2.39
C PHE A 73 -8.59 1.32 -2.07
N VAL A 74 -7.71 2.16 -2.63
CA VAL A 74 -7.73 3.61 -2.47
C VAL A 74 -8.82 4.24 -3.36
N LEU A 75 -9.67 5.11 -2.79
CA LEU A 75 -10.79 5.75 -3.52
C LEU A 75 -10.36 6.92 -4.44
N ASN A 76 -9.21 7.52 -4.17
CA ASN A 76 -8.74 8.70 -4.93
C ASN A 76 -7.96 8.28 -6.18
N LYS A 77 -7.73 9.25 -7.10
CA LYS A 77 -7.13 9.21 -8.46
C LYS A 77 -5.85 8.38 -8.71
N PHE A 78 -5.39 7.57 -7.78
CA PHE A 78 -4.22 6.70 -7.94
C PHE A 78 -4.70 5.38 -8.54
N THR A 79 -4.63 5.31 -9.87
CA THR A 79 -4.73 4.04 -10.59
C THR A 79 -3.36 3.39 -10.61
N SER A 80 -3.27 2.09 -10.35
CA SER A 80 -2.06 1.31 -10.64
C SER A 80 -1.74 1.38 -12.15
N GLU A 81 -0.54 0.98 -12.54
CA GLU A 81 -0.07 1.04 -13.93
C GLU A 81 -0.95 0.21 -14.90
N ASP A 82 -1.68 -0.77 -14.37
CA ASP A 82 -2.65 -1.62 -15.08
C ASP A 82 -4.07 -1.01 -15.20
N GLY A 83 -4.31 0.15 -14.58
CA GLY A 83 -5.60 0.84 -14.59
C GLY A 83 -6.59 0.37 -13.52
N ASP A 84 -6.19 -0.54 -12.64
CA ASP A 84 -6.97 -0.90 -11.46
C ASP A 84 -6.81 0.10 -10.32
N LEU A 85 -7.69 -0.02 -9.32
CA LEU A 85 -7.64 0.86 -8.16
C LEU A 85 -6.51 0.36 -7.28
N LEU A 86 -5.64 1.26 -6.83
CA LEU A 86 -4.48 0.89 -6.04
C LEU A 86 -4.90 0.15 -4.76
N ASP A 87 -4.44 -1.09 -4.63
CA ASP A 87 -4.69 -1.94 -3.48
C ASP A 87 -4.06 -1.37 -2.20
N ALA A 88 -4.70 -1.65 -1.07
CA ALA A 88 -4.40 -1.05 0.21
C ALA A 88 -4.44 -2.06 1.36
N VAL A 89 -3.39 -2.06 2.16
CA VAL A 89 -3.24 -2.76 3.44
C VAL A 89 -3.39 -1.75 4.57
N VAL A 90 -4.44 -1.89 5.37
CA VAL A 90 -4.73 -0.99 6.49
C VAL A 90 -4.46 -1.70 7.82
N ILE A 91 -3.35 -1.36 8.45
CA ILE A 91 -2.93 -1.85 9.75
C ILE A 91 -3.75 -1.15 10.84
N GLY A 92 -4.48 -1.93 11.65
CA GLY A 92 -5.32 -1.43 12.72
C GLY A 92 -6.18 -2.54 13.33
N SER A 93 -7.20 -2.14 14.09
CA SER A 93 -8.25 -3.07 14.54
C SER A 93 -9.08 -3.52 13.34
N LYS A 94 -9.86 -4.60 13.51
CA LYS A 94 -10.81 -5.05 12.50
C LYS A 94 -11.76 -3.91 12.09
N LEU A 95 -11.88 -3.68 10.80
CA LEU A 95 -12.79 -2.71 10.17
C LEU A 95 -13.95 -3.43 9.49
N GLU A 96 -15.03 -2.69 9.23
CA GLU A 96 -16.22 -3.25 8.59
C GLU A 96 -16.06 -3.30 7.07
N LYS A 97 -16.53 -4.38 6.44
CA LYS A 97 -16.58 -4.49 4.97
C LYS A 97 -17.50 -3.40 4.40
N GLY A 98 -17.05 -2.73 3.35
CA GLY A 98 -17.74 -1.61 2.73
C GLY A 98 -17.58 -0.27 3.46
N SER A 99 -16.90 -0.25 4.60
CA SER A 99 -16.57 1.02 5.25
C SER A 99 -15.49 1.77 4.46
N VAL A 100 -15.62 3.10 4.44
CA VAL A 100 -14.57 4.00 3.95
C VAL A 100 -13.84 4.57 5.15
N VAL A 101 -12.52 4.40 5.19
CA VAL A 101 -11.68 4.88 6.30
C VAL A 101 -10.55 5.75 5.79
N GLU A 102 -10.23 6.79 6.54
CA GLU A 102 -9.01 7.57 6.33
C GLU A 102 -7.85 6.90 7.08
N ALA A 103 -6.74 6.64 6.39
CA ALA A 103 -5.57 6.03 6.98
C ALA A 103 -4.28 6.74 6.53
N LYS A 104 -3.27 6.70 7.40
CA LYS A 104 -1.98 7.36 7.17
C LYS A 104 -1.11 6.51 6.26
N VAL A 105 -0.60 7.10 5.18
CA VAL A 105 0.33 6.47 4.24
C VAL A 105 1.69 6.26 4.89
N ILE A 106 2.24 5.04 4.79
CA ILE A 106 3.55 4.68 5.34
C ILE A 106 4.55 4.31 4.24
N SER A 107 4.13 3.46 3.30
CA SER A 107 5.01 2.87 2.29
C SER A 107 4.19 2.17 1.20
N LEU A 108 4.81 1.84 0.07
CA LEU A 108 4.31 0.94 -0.96
C LEU A 108 5.08 -0.38 -0.90
N LEU A 109 4.39 -1.51 -0.88
CA LEU A 109 5.01 -2.81 -1.10
C LEU A 109 4.96 -3.14 -2.58
N ASP A 110 6.14 -3.32 -3.19
CA ASP A 110 6.26 -3.73 -4.58
C ASP A 110 5.98 -5.23 -4.72
N THR A 111 4.90 -5.57 -5.45
CA THR A 111 4.51 -6.96 -5.72
C THR A 111 4.08 -7.14 -7.15
N TYR A 112 4.24 -8.36 -7.65
CA TYR A 112 3.78 -8.76 -8.97
C TYR A 112 2.88 -9.99 -8.86
N ASP A 113 1.77 -10.00 -9.59
CA ASP A 113 0.91 -11.17 -9.79
C ASP A 113 0.95 -11.61 -11.25
N ASN A 114 1.39 -12.85 -11.49
CA ASN A 114 1.52 -13.41 -12.85
C ASN A 114 2.34 -12.54 -13.83
N GLY A 115 3.28 -11.74 -13.31
CA GLY A 115 4.14 -10.85 -14.08
C GLY A 115 3.59 -9.44 -14.28
N GLU A 116 2.38 -9.14 -13.78
CA GLU A 116 1.79 -7.80 -13.79
C GLU A 116 2.06 -7.10 -12.46
N SER A 117 2.33 -5.79 -12.53
CA SER A 117 2.63 -4.95 -11.36
C SER A 117 1.36 -4.79 -10.52
N ASP A 118 1.41 -5.19 -9.26
CA ASP A 118 0.25 -5.28 -8.36
C ASP A 118 0.59 -4.67 -6.98
N PRO A 119 1.08 -3.42 -6.91
CA PRO A 119 1.64 -2.85 -5.68
C PRO A 119 0.58 -2.65 -4.59
N LYS A 120 1.00 -2.77 -3.33
CA LYS A 120 0.11 -2.63 -2.16
C LYS A 120 0.50 -1.42 -1.33
N LEU A 121 -0.39 -0.44 -1.23
CA LEU A 121 -0.18 0.70 -0.33
C LEU A 121 -0.31 0.25 1.12
N ILE A 122 0.68 0.56 1.95
CA ILE A 122 0.69 0.25 3.37
C ILE A 122 0.27 1.49 4.16
N LEU A 123 -0.80 1.34 4.93
CA LEU A 123 -1.38 2.41 5.73
C LEU A 123 -1.58 1.98 7.18
N ILE A 124 -1.58 2.97 8.08
CA ILE A 124 -1.93 2.78 9.49
C ILE A 124 -3.17 3.60 9.83
N HIS A 125 -4.21 2.91 10.30
CA HIS A 125 -5.45 3.55 10.76
C HIS A 125 -5.33 4.03 12.21
N LYS A 126 -6.10 5.05 12.60
CA LYS A 126 -6.11 5.65 13.95
C LYS A 126 -6.42 4.67 15.08
N SER A 127 -7.09 3.55 14.78
CA SER A 127 -7.35 2.49 15.77
C SER A 127 -6.09 1.70 16.15
N SER A 128 -5.03 1.77 15.33
CA SER A 128 -3.80 1.01 15.56
C SER A 128 -3.02 1.55 16.75
N ARG A 129 -2.43 0.66 17.55
CA ARG A 129 -1.42 1.04 18.55
C ARG A 129 -0.15 1.59 17.91
N LEU A 130 0.05 1.34 16.60
CA LEU A 130 1.19 1.82 15.83
C LEU A 130 0.95 3.22 15.24
N TYR A 131 -0.19 3.87 15.52
CA TYR A 131 -0.61 5.11 14.85
C TYR A 131 0.39 6.28 15.02
N SER A 132 1.29 6.26 15.99
CA SER A 132 2.35 7.27 16.12
C SER A 132 3.46 7.19 15.06
N VAL A 133 3.54 6.10 14.30
CA VAL A 133 4.56 5.88 13.27
C VAL A 133 4.27 6.74 12.05
N ASN A 134 5.25 7.50 11.54
CA ASN A 134 5.05 8.40 10.39
C ASN A 134 5.80 7.98 9.12
N SER A 135 6.63 6.94 9.18
CA SER A 135 7.41 6.48 8.03
C SER A 135 7.71 4.99 8.11
N LEU A 136 8.10 4.39 6.98
CA LEU A 136 8.58 3.01 6.92
C LEU A 136 9.77 2.79 7.86
N LYS A 137 10.71 3.75 7.87
CA LYS A 137 11.89 3.71 8.74
C LYS A 137 11.50 3.67 10.21
N GLU A 138 10.56 4.51 10.63
CA GLU A 138 10.03 4.46 11.99
C GLU A 138 9.31 3.15 12.31
N LEU A 139 8.55 2.61 11.36
CA LEU A 139 7.84 1.34 11.53
C LEU A 139 8.84 0.22 11.83
N ASN A 140 9.86 0.08 10.98
CA ASN A 140 10.89 -0.95 11.11
C ASN A 140 11.72 -0.79 12.39
N ASN A 141 12.02 0.45 12.79
CA ASN A 141 12.81 0.73 14.00
C ASN A 141 12.04 0.49 15.31
N LYS A 142 10.75 0.86 15.36
CA LYS A 142 9.94 0.77 16.58
C LYS A 142 9.24 -0.59 16.72
N TYR A 143 8.90 -1.23 15.61
CA TYR A 143 8.06 -2.43 15.57
C TYR A 143 8.63 -3.45 14.58
N ASN A 144 9.70 -4.11 15.00
CA ASN A 144 10.34 -5.17 14.22
C ASN A 144 9.34 -6.28 13.84
N GLY A 145 9.42 -6.76 12.61
CA GLY A 145 8.61 -7.88 12.10
C GLY A 145 7.26 -7.51 11.50
N VAL A 146 6.74 -6.29 11.67
CA VAL A 146 5.44 -5.90 11.08
C VAL A 146 5.48 -5.97 9.55
N THR A 147 6.52 -5.42 8.95
CA THR A 147 6.78 -5.45 7.51
C THR A 147 7.07 -6.87 7.02
N ASP A 148 7.83 -7.65 7.78
CA ASP A 148 8.10 -9.06 7.45
C ASP A 148 6.81 -9.89 7.41
N ILE A 149 5.90 -9.71 8.38
CA ILE A 149 4.59 -10.40 8.40
C ILE A 149 3.80 -10.11 7.12
N VAL A 150 3.74 -8.83 6.72
CA VAL A 150 3.01 -8.43 5.51
C VAL A 150 3.67 -9.02 4.26
N LYS A 151 5.00 -8.93 4.10
CA LYS A 151 5.73 -9.54 2.97
C LYS A 151 5.51 -11.04 2.89
N ILE A 152 5.72 -11.75 4.00
CA ILE A 152 5.57 -13.21 4.08
C ILE A 152 4.15 -13.62 3.71
N TRP A 153 3.14 -12.88 4.19
CA TRP A 153 1.75 -13.19 3.85
C TRP A 153 1.50 -13.06 2.34
N PHE A 154 1.89 -11.95 1.72
CA PHE A 154 1.73 -11.77 0.27
C PHE A 154 2.61 -12.70 -0.58
N SER A 155 3.73 -13.19 -0.06
CA SER A 155 4.55 -14.19 -0.76
C SER A 155 3.91 -15.59 -0.79
N ASN A 156 2.94 -15.87 0.09
CA ASN A 156 2.44 -17.23 0.29
C ASN A 156 0.92 -17.40 0.12
N TYR A 157 0.13 -16.31 0.15
CA TYR A 157 -1.34 -16.40 0.10
C TYR A 157 -1.91 -16.94 -1.22
N LYS A 158 -1.18 -16.79 -2.34
CA LYS A 158 -1.50 -17.36 -3.64
C LYS A 158 -0.23 -17.78 -4.38
N LYS A 159 -0.38 -18.72 -5.33
CA LYS A 159 0.74 -19.13 -6.20
C LYS A 159 1.04 -18.03 -7.21
N GLY A 160 2.32 -17.86 -7.54
CA GLY A 160 2.76 -16.93 -8.59
C GLY A 160 2.99 -15.50 -8.14
N SER A 161 2.75 -15.17 -6.86
CA SER A 161 3.08 -13.86 -6.31
C SER A 161 4.57 -13.71 -6.10
N ILE A 162 5.13 -12.63 -6.65
CA ILE A 162 6.49 -12.18 -6.38
C ILE A 162 6.38 -10.94 -5.49
N VAL A 163 7.10 -10.94 -4.37
CA VAL A 163 7.14 -9.82 -3.43
C VAL A 163 8.57 -9.32 -3.38
N ASN A 164 8.77 -8.07 -3.80
CA ASN A 164 10.07 -7.41 -3.76
C ASN A 164 10.24 -6.73 -2.40
N ASP A 165 10.67 -5.47 -2.37
CA ASP A 165 10.82 -4.71 -1.15
C ASP A 165 9.89 -3.51 -1.09
N TYR A 166 9.87 -2.88 0.08
CA TYR A 166 9.12 -1.66 0.30
C TYR A 166 9.83 -0.46 -0.33
N LEU A 167 9.07 0.41 -0.99
CA LEU A 167 9.50 1.77 -1.29
C LEU A 167 9.59 2.57 0.00
N THR A 168 10.57 3.47 0.09
CA THR A 168 10.62 4.45 1.18
C THR A 168 9.34 5.30 1.19
N THR A 169 9.05 5.93 2.32
CA THR A 169 7.88 6.82 2.43
C THR A 169 7.93 7.94 1.38
N LEU A 170 9.11 8.48 1.06
CA LEU A 170 9.26 9.51 0.03
C LEU A 170 8.96 8.95 -1.37
N GLU A 171 9.59 7.84 -1.78
CA GLU A 171 9.32 7.20 -3.07
C GLU A 171 7.86 6.78 -3.22
N THR A 172 7.21 6.39 -2.11
CA THR A 172 5.78 6.08 -2.08
C THR A 172 4.94 7.31 -2.36
N LEU A 173 5.27 8.47 -1.78
CA LEU A 173 4.54 9.71 -2.04
C LEU A 173 4.76 10.18 -3.47
N ASP A 174 5.98 10.03 -4.00
CA ASP A 174 6.29 10.32 -5.40
C ASP A 174 5.52 9.39 -6.35
N TYR A 175 5.39 8.09 -6.03
CA TYR A 175 4.57 7.15 -6.80
C TYR A 175 3.09 7.56 -6.88
N LEU A 176 2.57 8.20 -5.84
CA LEU A 176 1.18 8.65 -5.79
C LEU A 176 0.96 9.97 -6.57
N HIS A 177 1.99 10.70 -7.00
CA HIS A 177 1.82 12.04 -7.61
C HIS A 177 2.16 12.08 -9.10
#